data_AF-A0A453F9C3-F1
#
_entry.id   AF-A0A453F9C3-F1
#
_cell.length_a   1.000
_cell.length_b   1.000
_cell.length_c   1.000
_cell.angle_alpha   90.00
_cell.angle_beta   90.00
_cell.angle_gamma   90.00
#
_symmetry.space_group_name_H-M   'P 1'
#
loop_
_entity.id
_entity.type
_entity.pdbx_description
1 polymer ?
#
loop_
_entity_poly.entity_id
_entity_poly.type
_entity_poly.pdbx_seq_one_letter_code
_entity_poly.pdbx_strand_id
1 'polypeptide(L)'
;MILEALGELKEPNGSEVATICNFIEQRHEVQPNFRRLLCAKLRRLIGVNKVEKIDKSYKLTDSYAKRALAPMKDPSLKKKDSAKSSKAAKGLGQSSPALDAAEAAAMKVADAEAKSHLANEHMMEVERIGKMAEETESLLELASELYERCSRGEALTILQVAHREF
;
A
#
# COMPACT_ATOMS: atom_id res chain seq x y z
N MET A 1 15.39 8.36 -2.34
CA MET A 1 14.35 9.39 -2.08
C MET A 1 13.58 9.20 -0.78
N ILE A 2 12.44 8.49 -0.69
CA ILE A 2 11.64 8.45 0.57
C ILE A 2 12.34 7.67 1.69
N LEU A 3 12.80 6.45 1.40
CA LEU A 3 13.50 5.61 2.40
C LEU A 3 14.87 6.19 2.80
N GLU A 4 15.49 6.92 1.89
CA GLU A 4 16.74 7.64 2.10
C GLU A 4 16.52 8.86 2.99
N ALA A 5 15.49 9.67 2.71
CA ALA A 5 15.07 10.80 3.55
C ALA A 5 14.77 10.34 4.98
N LEU A 6 14.01 9.26 5.15
CA LEU A 6 13.73 8.67 6.47
C LEU A 6 15.01 8.12 7.14
N GLY A 7 15.97 7.65 6.34
CA GLY A 7 17.24 7.10 6.81
C GLY A 7 18.26 8.17 7.23
N GLU A 8 18.17 9.38 6.67
CA GLU A 8 18.97 10.55 7.04
C GLU A 8 18.35 11.35 8.19
N LEU A 9 17.02 11.51 8.21
CA LEU A 9 16.32 12.28 9.25
C LEU A 9 16.40 11.61 10.64
N LYS A 10 16.44 10.27 10.71
CA LYS A 10 16.58 9.44 11.95
C LYS A 10 15.89 10.01 13.19
N GLU A 11 14.68 10.55 13.05
CA GLU A 11 13.99 11.16 14.17
C GLU A 11 13.44 10.07 15.11
N PRO A 12 13.57 10.22 16.45
CA PRO A 12 13.16 9.21 17.41
C PRO A 12 11.66 8.86 17.31
N ASN A 13 10.83 9.85 16.95
CA ASN A 13 9.38 9.72 16.79
C ASN A 13 8.96 9.55 15.31
N GLY A 14 9.91 9.34 14.39
CA GLY A 14 9.67 9.36 12.94
C GLY A 14 9.50 10.79 12.40
N SER A 15 9.34 10.89 11.08
CA SER A 15 9.25 12.17 10.38
C SER A 15 7.89 12.38 9.74
N GLU A 16 7.37 13.61 9.82
CA GLU A 16 6.10 13.97 9.22
C GLU A 16 6.19 14.06 7.68
N VAL A 17 5.04 13.96 7.02
CA VAL A 17 4.94 14.10 5.55
C VAL A 17 5.54 15.42 5.08
N ALA A 18 5.33 16.52 5.81
CA ALA A 18 5.85 17.83 5.45
C ALA A 18 7.39 17.85 5.48
N THR A 19 7.99 17.30 6.54
CA THR A 19 9.45 17.22 6.71
C THR A 19 10.09 16.37 5.62
N ILE A 20 9.49 15.21 5.30
CA ILE A 20 9.96 14.33 4.23
C ILE A 20 9.84 15.01 2.87
N CYS A 21 8.75 15.74 2.63
CA CYS A 21 8.53 16.48 1.38
C CYS A 21 9.61 17.55 1.18
N ASN A 22 9.82 18.39 2.19
CA ASN A 22 10.81 19.46 2.16
C ASN A 22 12.24 18.91 1.97
N PHE A 23 12.59 17.83 2.68
CA PHE A 23 13.90 17.19 2.55
C PHE A 23 14.19 16.75 1.11
N ILE A 24 13.17 16.19 0.47
CA ILE A 24 13.27 15.67 -0.88
C ILE A 24 13.27 16.80 -1.92
N GLU A 25 12.44 17.82 -1.74
CA GLU A 25 12.38 19.02 -2.59
C GLU A 25 13.71 19.78 -2.63
N GLN A 26 14.46 19.79 -1.53
CA GLN A 26 15.77 20.43 -1.47
C GLN A 26 16.88 19.64 -2.20
N ARG A 27 16.70 18.33 -2.40
CA ARG A 27 17.72 17.46 -3.00
C ARG A 27 17.38 16.95 -4.40
N HIS A 28 16.11 17.05 -4.80
CA HIS A 28 15.61 16.58 -6.08
C HIS A 28 14.54 17.53 -6.64
N GLU A 29 14.56 17.76 -7.94
CA GLU A 29 13.43 18.38 -8.64
C GLU A 29 12.21 17.46 -8.55
N VAL A 30 11.16 17.93 -7.88
CA VAL A 30 9.91 17.17 -7.73
C VAL A 30 8.78 17.79 -8.53
N GLN A 31 7.85 16.94 -8.95
CA GLN A 31 6.66 17.36 -9.69
C GLN A 31 5.68 18.12 -8.78
N PRO A 32 4.81 19.00 -9.32
CA PRO A 32 3.84 19.78 -8.52
C PRO A 32 2.90 18.93 -7.65
N ASN A 33 2.62 17.70 -8.07
CA ASN A 33 1.73 16.76 -7.37
C ASN A 33 2.48 15.85 -6.38
N PHE A 34 3.72 16.17 -6.03
CA PHE A 34 4.61 15.29 -5.29
C PHE A 34 4.08 14.94 -3.90
N ARG A 35 3.51 15.89 -3.15
CA ARG A 35 2.95 15.62 -1.82
C ARG A 35 1.84 14.55 -1.84
N ARG A 36 0.96 14.58 -2.85
CA ARG A 36 -0.08 13.56 -3.04
C ARG A 36 0.52 12.20 -3.37
N LEU A 37 1.52 12.18 -4.26
CA LEU A 37 2.23 10.97 -4.66
C LEU A 37 3.05 10.38 -3.50
N LEU A 38 3.63 11.23 -2.65
CA LEU A 38 4.36 10.87 -1.45
C LEU A 38 3.45 10.12 -0.47
N CYS A 39 2.27 10.66 -0.17
CA CYS A 39 1.28 9.99 0.68
C CYS A 39 0.88 8.61 0.14
N ALA A 40 0.64 8.50 -1.17
CA ALA A 40 0.30 7.22 -1.80
C ALA A 40 1.45 6.20 -1.69
N LYS A 41 2.70 6.64 -1.92
CA LYS A 41 3.90 5.81 -1.79
C LYS A 41 4.16 5.39 -0.34
N LEU A 42 3.93 6.27 0.64
CA LEU A 42 4.06 5.94 2.06
C LEU A 42 3.08 4.85 2.48
N ARG A 43 1.81 4.93 2.07
CA ARG A 43 0.82 3.85 2.31
C ARG A 43 1.27 2.51 1.73
N ARG A 44 1.81 2.51 0.50
CA ARG A 44 2.36 1.29 -0.10
C ARG A 44 3.57 0.74 0.66
N LEU A 45 4.47 1.62 1.13
CA LEU A 45 5.64 1.20 1.92
C LEU A 45 5.27 0.62 3.30
N ILE A 46 4.16 1.06 3.87
CA ILE A 46 3.55 0.46 5.07
C ILE A 46 3.04 -0.94 4.76
N GLY A 47 2.32 -1.12 3.64
CA GLY A 47 1.85 -2.46 3.21
C GLY A 47 2.99 -3.47 2.99
N VAL A 48 4.18 -3.01 2.57
CA VAL A 48 5.38 -3.85 2.39
C VAL A 48 6.24 -3.92 3.68
N ASN A 49 5.76 -3.36 4.79
CA ASN A 49 6.41 -3.37 6.10
C ASN A 49 7.85 -2.81 6.11
N LYS A 50 8.11 -1.81 5.25
CA LYS A 50 9.39 -1.07 5.19
C LYS A 50 9.35 0.23 5.98
N VAL A 51 8.17 0.80 6.13
CA VAL A 51 7.89 2.04 6.85
C VAL A 51 6.74 1.75 7.81
N GLU A 52 6.85 2.22 9.03
CA GLU A 52 5.81 2.18 10.05
C GLU A 52 5.24 3.58 10.22
N LYS A 53 3.92 3.67 10.42
CA LYS A 53 3.24 4.92 10.74
C LYS A 53 3.03 4.99 12.25
N ILE A 54 3.66 5.98 12.87
CA ILE A 54 3.53 6.29 14.30
C ILE A 54 2.76 7.60 14.40
N ASP A 55 1.45 7.49 14.67
CA ASP A 55 0.51 8.63 14.65
C ASP A 55 0.57 9.45 13.34
N LYS A 56 1.14 10.66 13.35
CA LYS A 56 1.30 11.53 12.17
C LYS A 56 2.66 11.41 11.49
N SER A 57 3.56 10.62 12.06
CA SER A 57 4.94 10.47 11.63
C SER A 57 5.20 9.11 11.00
N TYR A 58 6.21 9.06 10.14
CA TYR A 58 6.62 7.87 9.41
C TYR A 58 8.06 7.55 9.77
N LYS A 59 8.34 6.29 10.11
CA LYS A 59 9.67 5.81 10.48
C LYS A 59 9.99 4.54 9.70
N LEU A 60 11.26 4.27 9.43
CA LEU A 60 11.66 2.95 8.91
C LEU A 60 11.42 1.88 9.98
N THR A 61 10.85 0.75 9.58
CA THR A 61 10.70 -0.40 10.49
C THR A 61 12.08 -0.85 10.96
N ASP A 62 12.21 -1.27 12.22
CA ASP A 62 13.49 -1.70 12.82
C ASP A 62 14.17 -2.83 12.02
N SER A 63 13.38 -3.73 11.43
CA SER A 63 13.84 -4.81 10.55
C SER A 63 14.50 -4.29 9.26
N TYR A 64 13.97 -3.21 8.71
CA TYR A 64 14.48 -2.58 7.49
C TYR A 64 15.66 -1.66 7.80
N ALA A 65 15.59 -0.87 8.87
CA ALA A 65 16.69 0.00 9.30
C ALA A 65 17.98 -0.81 9.60
N LYS A 66 17.85 -1.97 10.25
CA LYS A 66 18.99 -2.89 10.51
C LYS A 66 19.55 -3.51 9.22
N ARG A 67 18.71 -3.76 8.22
CA ARG A 67 19.13 -4.29 6.92
C ARG A 67 19.81 -3.23 6.05
N ALA A 68 19.36 -1.98 6.11
CA ALA A 68 19.93 -0.87 5.36
C ALA A 68 21.31 -0.42 5.89
N LEU A 69 21.61 -0.68 7.17
CA LEU A 69 22.91 -0.42 7.80
C LEU A 69 23.89 -1.60 7.68
N ALA A 70 23.45 -2.75 7.15
CA ALA A 70 24.38 -3.82 6.82
C ALA A 70 25.21 -3.39 5.61
N PRO A 71 26.55 -3.38 5.69
CA PRO A 71 27.40 -3.11 4.52
C PRO A 71 26.97 -4.02 3.38
N MET A 72 26.73 -3.43 2.20
CA MET A 72 26.48 -4.17 0.97
C MET A 72 27.59 -5.20 0.76
N LYS A 73 27.29 -6.45 1.11
CA LYS A 73 27.99 -7.61 0.56
C LYS A 73 27.00 -8.26 -0.40
N ASP A 74 27.26 -7.99 -1.67
CA ASP A 74 27.13 -8.90 -2.80
C ASP A 74 26.44 -10.23 -2.45
N PRO A 75 25.31 -10.60 -3.08
CA PRO A 75 24.71 -11.92 -2.89
C PRO A 75 25.50 -12.96 -3.71
N SER A 76 26.81 -13.05 -3.48
CA SER A 76 27.63 -14.13 -3.95
C SER A 76 28.00 -15.00 -2.76
N LEU A 77 27.34 -16.15 -2.71
CA LEU A 77 27.84 -17.41 -2.15
C LEU A 77 28.50 -17.32 -0.78
N LYS A 78 27.75 -17.68 0.27
CA LYS A 78 28.10 -18.73 1.26
C LYS A 78 27.16 -18.65 2.45
N LYS A 79 26.23 -19.61 2.53
CA LYS A 79 25.69 -20.05 3.82
C LYS A 79 26.87 -20.62 4.61
N LYS A 80 27.19 -20.01 5.76
CA LYS A 80 27.97 -20.67 6.80
C LYS A 80 27.28 -20.44 8.13
N ASP A 81 26.83 -21.56 8.68
CA ASP A 81 26.41 -21.75 10.06
C ASP A 81 27.31 -21.03 11.07
N SER A 82 26.73 -20.60 12.19
CA SER A 82 26.78 -21.36 13.45
C SER A 82 26.72 -20.42 14.66
N ALA A 83 25.64 -20.55 15.44
CA ALA A 83 25.65 -20.36 16.88
C ALA A 83 24.40 -20.99 17.50
N LYS A 84 24.41 -22.32 17.69
CA LYS A 84 23.81 -22.91 18.89
C LYS A 84 24.45 -24.25 19.23
N SER A 85 25.10 -24.23 20.38
CA SER A 85 25.37 -25.33 21.30
C SER A 85 24.41 -26.53 21.16
N SER A 86 24.97 -27.70 20.87
CA SER A 86 25.00 -28.88 21.77
C SER A 86 25.06 -30.18 20.96
N LYS A 87 25.91 -31.10 21.45
CA LYS A 87 26.26 -32.39 20.84
C LYS A 87 25.04 -33.32 20.70
N ALA A 88 24.84 -33.92 19.53
CA ALA A 88 25.06 -35.35 19.28
C ALA A 88 24.26 -35.88 18.06
N ALA A 89 25.00 -36.54 17.16
CA ALA A 89 24.60 -37.63 16.28
C ALA A 89 23.62 -37.39 15.09
N LYS A 90 24.25 -37.33 13.90
CA LYS A 90 23.90 -38.02 12.64
C LYS A 90 22.60 -37.66 11.92
N GLY A 91 22.79 -36.94 10.81
CA GLY A 91 22.28 -37.36 9.50
C GLY A 91 21.38 -36.36 8.77
N LEU A 92 21.67 -36.17 7.48
CA LEU A 92 20.82 -35.57 6.43
C LEU A 92 21.01 -34.07 6.17
N GLY A 93 22.22 -33.72 5.73
CA GLY A 93 22.40 -32.67 4.72
C GLY A 93 22.10 -33.24 3.34
N GLN A 94 20.82 -33.33 2.97
CA GLN A 94 20.35 -33.46 1.58
C GLN A 94 19.01 -32.74 1.50
N SER A 95 18.93 -31.61 0.80
CA SER A 95 17.63 -31.13 0.32
C SER A 95 17.09 -32.22 -0.58
N SER A 96 16.02 -32.88 -0.16
CA SER A 96 15.37 -33.86 -1.02
C SER A 96 14.69 -33.08 -2.17
N PRO A 97 14.62 -33.65 -3.38
CA PRO A 97 13.83 -33.06 -4.47
C PRO A 97 12.38 -32.73 -4.08
N ALA A 98 11.86 -33.42 -3.06
CA ALA A 98 10.53 -33.17 -2.50
C ALA A 98 10.45 -31.86 -1.68
N LEU A 99 11.52 -31.45 -0.98
CA LEU A 99 11.55 -30.17 -0.25
C LEU A 99 11.60 -28.99 -1.23
N ASP A 100 12.48 -29.06 -2.23
CA ASP A 100 12.62 -28.01 -3.24
C ASP A 100 11.33 -27.86 -4.08
N ALA A 101 10.65 -28.97 -4.38
CA ALA A 101 9.34 -28.96 -5.02
C ALA A 101 8.24 -28.33 -4.14
N ALA A 102 8.26 -28.59 -2.83
CA ALA A 102 7.33 -28.00 -1.88
C ALA A 102 7.54 -26.48 -1.72
N GLU A 103 8.79 -26.02 -1.68
CA GLU A 103 9.12 -24.57 -1.64
C GLU A 103 8.67 -23.87 -2.92
N ALA A 104 8.92 -24.46 -4.09
CA ALA A 104 8.45 -23.93 -5.36
C ALA A 104 6.92 -23.88 -5.47
N ALA A 105 6.21 -24.89 -4.92
CA ALA A 105 4.76 -24.90 -4.86
C ALA A 105 4.22 -23.80 -3.93
N ALA A 106 4.80 -23.64 -2.74
CA ALA A 106 4.42 -22.61 -1.79
C ALA A 106 4.61 -21.19 -2.37
N MET A 107 5.72 -20.94 -3.07
CA MET A 107 5.97 -19.66 -3.73
C MET A 107 4.93 -19.37 -4.81
N LYS A 108 4.54 -20.37 -5.62
CA LYS A 108 3.50 -20.21 -6.65
C LYS A 108 2.13 -19.92 -6.05
N VAL A 109 1.77 -20.55 -4.92
CA VAL A 109 0.52 -20.28 -4.20
C VAL A 109 0.53 -18.85 -3.66
N ALA A 110 1.63 -18.42 -3.02
CA ALA A 110 1.76 -17.05 -2.52
C ALA A 110 1.65 -16.00 -3.65
N ASP A 111 2.28 -16.26 -4.80
CA ASP A 111 2.18 -15.38 -5.98
C ASP A 111 0.75 -15.34 -6.55
N ALA A 112 0.06 -16.48 -6.56
CA ALA A 112 -1.33 -16.55 -7.03
C ALA A 112 -2.29 -15.82 -6.10
N GLU A 113 -2.13 -15.99 -4.78
CA GLU A 113 -2.92 -15.29 -3.76
C GLU A 113 -2.69 -13.78 -3.81
N ALA A 114 -1.44 -13.34 -3.94
CA ALA A 114 -1.11 -11.92 -4.08
C ALA A 114 -1.77 -11.28 -5.31
N LYS A 115 -1.76 -11.99 -6.45
CA LYS A 115 -2.44 -11.53 -7.67
C LYS A 115 -3.96 -11.53 -7.50
N SER A 116 -4.52 -12.56 -6.85
CA SER A 116 -5.96 -12.64 -6.60
C SER A 116 -6.45 -11.52 -5.69
N HIS A 117 -5.69 -11.19 -4.64
CA HIS A 117 -6.01 -10.08 -3.74
C HIS A 117 -6.02 -8.75 -4.48
N LEU A 118 -4.99 -8.50 -5.29
CA LEU A 118 -4.91 -7.28 -6.09
C LEU A 118 -6.08 -7.19 -7.08
N ALA A 119 -6.43 -8.28 -7.76
CA ALA A 119 -7.58 -8.31 -8.67
C ALA A 119 -8.90 -8.02 -7.94
N ASN A 120 -9.08 -8.56 -6.73
CA ASN A 120 -10.25 -8.29 -5.90
C ASN A 120 -10.33 -6.81 -5.47
N GLU A 121 -9.21 -6.20 -5.05
CA GLU A 121 -9.16 -4.77 -4.71
C GLU A 121 -9.54 -3.89 -5.91
N HIS A 122 -9.05 -4.23 -7.11
CA HIS A 122 -9.43 -3.51 -8.33
C HIS A 122 -10.91 -3.65 -8.64
N MET A 123 -11.48 -4.85 -8.49
CA MET A 123 -12.90 -5.09 -8.71
C MET A 123 -13.78 -4.28 -7.75
N MET A 124 -13.43 -4.26 -6.46
CA MET A 124 -14.15 -3.47 -5.45
C MET A 124 -14.10 -1.97 -5.75
N GLU A 125 -12.97 -1.45 -6.22
CA GLU A 125 -12.87 -0.02 -6.58
C GLU A 125 -13.68 0.31 -7.85
N VAL A 126 -13.68 -0.59 -8.85
CA VAL A 126 -14.51 -0.41 -10.05
C VAL A 126 -15.99 -0.44 -9.69
N GLU A 127 -16.43 -1.35 -8.85
CA GLU A 127 -17.82 -1.43 -8.37
C GLU A 127 -18.21 -0.16 -7.61
N ARG A 128 -17.34 0.32 -6.71
CA ARG A 128 -17.56 1.57 -5.96
C ARG A 128 -17.70 2.77 -6.90
N ILE A 129 -16.84 2.88 -7.91
CA ILE A 129 -16.92 3.94 -8.93
C ILE A 129 -18.19 3.79 -9.77
N GLY A 130 -18.56 2.57 -10.15
CA GLY A 130 -19.78 2.25 -10.90
C GLY A 130 -21.03 2.73 -10.16
N LYS A 131 -21.15 2.40 -8.86
CA LYS A 131 -22.25 2.86 -8.03
C LYS A 131 -22.35 4.39 -7.98
N MET A 132 -21.22 5.08 -7.80
CA MET A 132 -21.22 6.54 -7.81
C MET A 132 -21.63 7.12 -9.17
N ALA A 133 -21.24 6.47 -10.26
CA ALA A 133 -21.62 6.88 -11.61
C ALA A 133 -23.14 6.71 -11.83
N GLU A 134 -23.70 5.57 -11.42
CA GLU A 134 -25.15 5.30 -11.47
C GLU A 134 -25.96 6.31 -10.65
N GLU A 135 -25.52 6.59 -9.41
CA GLU A 135 -26.16 7.63 -8.55
C GLU A 135 -26.11 9.02 -9.22
N THR A 136 -25.00 9.34 -9.88
CA THR A 136 -24.83 10.63 -10.58
C THR A 136 -25.69 10.72 -11.84
N GLU A 137 -25.80 9.63 -12.60
CA GLU A 137 -26.68 9.56 -13.78
C GLU A 137 -28.14 9.68 -13.38
N SER A 138 -28.58 8.96 -12.34
CA SER A 138 -29.94 9.08 -11.80
C SER A 138 -30.26 10.50 -11.33
N LEU A 139 -29.31 11.17 -10.66
CA LEU A 139 -29.48 12.56 -10.24
C LEU A 139 -29.58 13.51 -11.44
N LEU A 140 -28.80 13.27 -12.50
CA LEU A 140 -28.84 14.07 -13.72
C LEU A 140 -30.16 13.90 -14.48
N GLU A 141 -30.67 12.67 -14.57
CA GLU A 141 -31.98 12.38 -15.16
C GLU A 141 -33.08 13.11 -14.40
N LEU A 142 -33.08 13.00 -13.05
CA LEU A 142 -34.03 13.72 -12.21
C LEU A 142 -33.94 15.23 -12.41
N ALA A 143 -32.73 15.79 -12.43
CA ALA A 143 -32.54 17.23 -12.64
C ALA A 143 -33.07 17.68 -14.02
N SER A 144 -32.88 16.86 -15.05
CA SER A 144 -33.37 17.12 -16.40
C SER A 144 -34.90 17.08 -16.47
N GLU A 145 -35.52 16.09 -15.84
CA GLU A 145 -36.99 15.99 -15.74
C GLU A 145 -37.57 17.21 -15.01
N LEU A 146 -36.97 17.58 -13.87
CA LEU A 146 -37.40 18.76 -13.10
C LEU A 146 -37.29 20.04 -13.91
N TYR A 147 -36.18 20.23 -14.64
CA TYR A 147 -35.98 21.37 -15.52
C TYR A 147 -37.07 21.44 -16.61
N GLU A 148 -37.34 20.31 -17.26
CA GLU A 148 -38.32 20.23 -18.35
C GLU A 148 -39.74 20.55 -17.85
N ARG A 149 -40.15 20.00 -16.70
CA ARG A 149 -41.45 20.30 -16.08
C ARG A 149 -41.57 21.75 -15.64
N CYS A 150 -40.53 22.32 -15.04
CA CYS A 150 -40.47 23.75 -14.74
C CYS A 150 -40.62 24.61 -16.00
N SER A 151 -40.00 24.22 -17.11
CA SER A 151 -40.10 24.94 -18.39
C SER A 151 -41.52 24.97 -18.97
N ARG A 152 -42.34 23.97 -18.61
CA ARG A 152 -43.78 23.91 -18.94
C ARG A 152 -44.67 24.68 -17.97
N GLY A 153 -44.11 25.29 -16.93
CA GLY A 153 -44.86 26.01 -15.88
C GLY A 153 -45.53 25.08 -14.87
N GLU A 154 -45.12 23.81 -14.78
CA GLU A 154 -45.64 22.87 -13.79
C GLU A 154 -45.08 23.16 -12.39
N ALA A 155 -45.94 23.19 -11.37
CA ALA A 155 -45.51 23.30 -9.98
C ALA A 155 -45.01 21.94 -9.47
N LEU A 156 -43.74 21.89 -9.07
CA LEU A 156 -43.08 20.69 -8.55
C LEU A 156 -42.97 20.76 -7.01
N THR A 157 -43.36 19.68 -6.33
CA THR A 157 -43.16 19.50 -4.89
C THR A 157 -42.10 18.42 -4.66
N ILE A 158 -40.95 18.82 -4.12
CA ILE A 158 -39.86 17.88 -3.78
C ILE A 158 -40.05 17.45 -2.32
N LEU A 159 -40.39 16.18 -2.11
CA LEU A 159 -40.43 15.56 -0.79
C LEU A 159 -39.05 14.98 -0.47
N GLN A 160 -38.37 15.52 0.55
CA GLN A 160 -37.17 14.87 1.08
C GLN A 160 -37.57 13.59 1.82
N VAL A 161 -37.28 12.44 1.21
CA VAL A 161 -37.32 11.15 1.91
C VAL A 161 -35.98 11.02 2.64
N ALA A 162 -36.03 11.02 3.98
CA ALA A 162 -34.84 10.77 4.78
C ALA A 162 -34.30 9.36 4.44
N HIS A 163 -33.06 9.29 3.95
CA HIS A 163 -32.36 8.03 3.77
C HIS A 163 -32.26 7.33 5.13
N ARG A 164 -33.05 6.28 5.32
CA ARG A 164 -32.98 5.41 6.49
C ARG A 164 -31.89 4.39 6.20
N GLU A 165 -30.69 4.68 6.66
CA GLU A 165 -29.55 3.77 6.62
C GLU A 165 -29.93 2.43 7.31
N PHE A 166 -29.68 1.31 6.64
CA PHE A 166 -29.75 -0.05 7.17
C PHE A 166 -28.34 -0.63 7.26
#